data_AF-A0A7S3F159-F1
#
_entry.id   AF-A0A7S3F159-F1
#
_cell.length_a   1.000
_cell.length_b   1.000
_cell.length_c   1.000
_cell.angle_alpha   90.00
_cell.angle_beta   90.00
_cell.angle_gamma   90.00
#
_symmetry.space_group_name_H-M   'P 1'
#
loop_
_entity.id
_entity.type
_entity.pdbx_description
1 polymer ?
#
loop_
_entity_poly.entity_id
_entity_poly.type
_entity_poly.pdbx_seq_one_letter_code
_entity_poly.pdbx_strand_id
1 'polypeptide(L)'
;SRPPSPPPSPPPPTLEQSIALSPGWNWVSFNVEAKDMSVSTLTSTVSFTNNDHIKNQFSFTSYYEGYGFYGGLTTLATDTMYAMKLAGSGTVKITGAPVVLPLKISYSNGWNYVPCPYQSSKPLTTGLPAFNYGMRDMIKSQFAFAEYYGAAYGWYGTLQSIAPGSGYKLKSASTGEATFSK
;
A
#
# COMPACT_ATOMS: atom_id res chain seq x y z
N SER A 1 -35.76 19.73 -33.85
CA SER A 1 -34.43 20.00 -33.29
C SER A 1 -34.06 18.88 -32.33
N ARG A 2 -32.85 18.32 -32.42
CA ARG A 2 -32.38 17.32 -31.45
C ARG A 2 -32.13 18.05 -30.11
N PRO A 3 -32.54 17.50 -28.96
CA PRO A 3 -32.22 18.11 -27.68
C PRO A 3 -30.68 18.21 -27.52
N PRO A 4 -30.19 19.28 -26.87
CA PRO A 4 -28.77 19.44 -26.63
C PRO A 4 -28.25 18.25 -25.82
N SER A 5 -27.04 17.81 -26.15
CA SER A 5 -26.33 16.78 -25.39
C SER A 5 -26.27 17.20 -23.92
N PRO A 6 -26.43 16.27 -22.96
CA PRO A 6 -26.19 16.58 -21.57
C PRO A 6 -24.75 17.11 -21.42
N PRO A 7 -24.51 18.08 -20.51
CA PRO A 7 -23.15 18.50 -20.20
C PRO A 7 -22.33 17.29 -19.72
N PRO A 8 -21.01 17.26 -20.01
CA PRO A 8 -20.15 16.19 -19.52
C PRO A 8 -20.21 16.13 -18.00
N SER A 9 -20.22 14.91 -17.45
CA SER A 9 -20.14 14.70 -16.01
C SER A 9 -18.90 15.39 -15.44
N PRO A 10 -18.97 16.01 -14.24
CA PRO A 10 -17.79 16.56 -13.60
C PRO A 10 -16.74 15.46 -13.40
N PRO A 11 -15.44 15.81 -13.52
CA PRO A 11 -14.38 14.83 -13.30
C PRO A 11 -14.51 14.24 -11.89
N PRO A 12 -14.16 12.95 -11.69
CA PRO A 12 -14.17 12.34 -10.38
C PRO A 12 -13.36 13.17 -9.38
N PRO A 13 -13.76 13.22 -8.09
CA PRO A 13 -12.98 13.91 -7.08
C PRO A 13 -11.60 13.26 -6.99
N THR A 14 -10.55 14.08 -7.05
CA THR A 14 -9.19 13.66 -6.79
C THR A 14 -8.81 13.98 -5.34
N LEU A 15 -7.93 13.16 -4.77
CA LEU A 15 -7.36 13.35 -3.45
C LEU A 15 -5.83 13.35 -3.56
N GLU A 16 -5.18 14.15 -2.71
CA GLU A 16 -3.74 14.07 -2.50
C GLU A 16 -3.41 13.12 -1.35
N GLN A 17 -2.53 12.15 -1.61
CA GLN A 17 -1.86 11.34 -0.60
C GLN A 17 -0.44 11.86 -0.41
N SER A 18 -0.05 12.13 0.84
CA SER A 18 1.31 12.50 1.21
C SER A 18 1.90 11.45 2.16
N ILE A 19 3.09 10.94 1.83
CA ILE A 19 3.78 9.91 2.61
C ILE A 19 5.18 10.40 2.93
N ALA A 20 5.46 10.68 4.21
CA ALA A 20 6.78 11.03 4.69
C ALA A 20 7.70 9.81 4.68
N LEU A 21 8.93 9.98 4.21
CA LEU A 21 9.95 8.94 4.09
C LEU A 21 11.20 9.36 4.87
N SER A 22 11.77 8.42 5.62
CA SER A 22 13.00 8.60 6.38
C SER A 22 14.16 7.82 5.76
N PRO A 23 15.42 8.15 6.10
CA PRO A 23 16.56 7.30 5.77
C PRO A 23 16.36 5.86 6.28
N GLY A 24 16.81 4.88 5.51
CA GLY A 24 16.61 3.47 5.79
C GLY A 24 15.32 2.93 5.15
N TRP A 25 14.76 1.88 5.77
CA TRP A 25 13.57 1.21 5.26
C TRP A 25 12.31 1.97 5.62
N ASN A 26 11.42 2.15 4.64
CA ASN A 26 10.07 2.66 4.78
C ASN A 26 9.10 1.63 4.19
N TRP A 27 8.04 1.31 4.91
CA TRP A 27 7.00 0.37 4.46
C TRP A 27 5.75 1.16 4.13
N VAL A 28 5.43 1.26 2.85
CA VAL A 28 4.41 2.19 2.35
C VAL A 28 3.38 1.49 1.46
N SER A 29 2.21 2.10 1.34
CA SER A 29 1.19 1.69 0.38
C SER A 29 0.38 2.89 -0.09
N PHE A 30 -0.25 2.77 -1.25
CA PHE A 30 -0.99 3.85 -1.88
C PHE A 30 -2.49 3.67 -1.68
N ASN A 31 -3.17 4.73 -1.28
CA ASN A 31 -4.63 4.77 -1.12
C ASN A 31 -5.32 5.67 -2.16
N VAL A 32 -4.55 6.17 -3.13
CA VAL A 32 -5.03 6.85 -4.33
C VAL A 32 -4.41 6.22 -5.57
N GLU A 33 -5.16 6.21 -6.65
CA GLU A 33 -4.74 5.73 -7.97
C GLU A 33 -4.54 6.94 -8.90
N ALA A 34 -3.28 7.22 -9.22
CA ALA A 34 -2.93 8.27 -10.18
C ALA A 34 -3.14 7.77 -11.62
N LYS A 35 -3.23 8.72 -12.57
CA LYS A 35 -3.34 8.39 -14.00
C LYS A 35 -2.14 7.60 -14.52
N ASP A 36 -0.95 7.89 -14.00
CA ASP A 36 0.28 7.17 -14.30
C ASP A 36 0.86 6.65 -12.99
N MET A 37 0.84 5.33 -12.85
CA MET A 37 1.33 4.61 -11.68
C MET A 37 2.78 4.14 -11.84
N SER A 38 3.53 4.64 -12.82
CA SER A 38 4.95 4.32 -12.95
C SER A 38 5.74 4.75 -11.71
N VAL A 39 6.79 3.98 -11.39
CA VAL A 39 7.66 4.27 -10.24
C VAL A 39 8.20 5.70 -10.31
N SER A 40 8.69 6.12 -11.48
CA SER A 40 9.24 7.46 -11.72
C SER A 40 8.22 8.57 -11.46
N THR A 41 6.97 8.37 -11.87
CA THR A 41 5.93 9.41 -11.73
C THR A 41 5.50 9.54 -10.27
N LEU A 42 5.17 8.41 -9.63
CA LEU A 42 4.69 8.41 -8.25
C LEU A 42 5.74 8.85 -7.23
N THR A 43 7.02 8.66 -7.53
CA THR A 43 8.12 9.03 -6.63
C THR A 43 8.90 10.26 -7.07
N SER A 44 8.38 11.02 -8.04
CA SER A 44 9.01 12.22 -8.61
C SER A 44 9.33 13.33 -7.61
N THR A 45 8.67 13.33 -6.45
CA THR A 45 8.88 14.29 -5.35
C THR A 45 9.97 13.88 -4.37
N VAL A 46 10.60 12.72 -4.57
CA VAL A 46 11.68 12.17 -3.75
C VAL A 46 13.01 12.29 -4.47
N SER A 47 14.02 12.81 -3.79
CA SER A 47 15.40 12.85 -4.29
C SER A 47 16.09 11.52 -4.01
N PHE A 48 16.20 10.67 -5.03
CA PHE A 48 16.90 9.39 -4.95
C PHE A 48 18.40 9.54 -5.17
N THR A 49 19.16 8.65 -4.53
CA THR A 49 20.61 8.52 -4.66
C THR A 49 20.99 7.10 -5.09
N ASN A 50 22.24 6.91 -5.51
CA ASN A 50 22.73 5.59 -5.93
C ASN A 50 22.46 4.50 -4.87
N ASN A 51 21.88 3.38 -5.31
CA ASN A 51 21.49 2.21 -4.50
C ASN A 51 20.24 2.36 -3.62
N ASP A 52 19.53 3.48 -3.70
CA ASP A 52 18.15 3.53 -3.21
C ASP A 52 17.31 2.54 -4.00
N HIS A 53 16.45 1.78 -3.33
CA HIS A 53 15.68 0.74 -4.02
C HIS A 53 14.28 0.58 -3.46
N ILE A 54 13.38 0.18 -4.34
CA ILE A 54 11.98 -0.05 -4.07
C ILE A 54 11.69 -1.49 -4.43
N LYS A 55 10.98 -2.21 -3.55
CA LYS A 55 10.56 -3.59 -3.83
C LYS A 55 9.14 -3.86 -3.34
N ASN A 56 8.45 -4.75 -4.04
CA ASN A 56 7.30 -5.46 -3.50
C ASN A 56 7.74 -6.89 -3.14
N GLN A 57 6.78 -7.82 -3.06
CA GLN A 57 7.05 -9.22 -2.73
C GLN A 57 7.76 -10.01 -3.85
N PHE A 58 7.68 -9.56 -5.11
CA PHE A 58 8.07 -10.33 -6.29
C PHE A 58 9.15 -9.66 -7.15
N SER A 59 9.23 -8.34 -7.13
CA SER A 59 10.12 -7.55 -7.96
C SER A 59 10.70 -6.35 -7.21
N PHE A 60 11.78 -5.82 -7.74
CA PHE A 60 12.45 -4.65 -7.22
C PHE A 60 12.96 -3.75 -8.36
N THR A 61 13.30 -2.53 -8.01
CA THR A 61 14.03 -1.58 -8.85
C THR A 61 15.00 -0.80 -7.98
N SER A 62 16.16 -0.47 -8.53
CA SER A 62 17.20 0.33 -7.87
C SER A 62 17.47 1.59 -8.68
N TYR A 63 17.72 2.70 -7.98
CA TYR A 63 18.04 3.97 -8.60
C TYR A 63 19.54 4.07 -8.88
N TYR A 64 19.86 4.50 -10.09
CA TYR A 64 21.20 4.80 -10.56
C TYR A 64 21.25 6.27 -11.00
N GLU A 65 22.10 7.05 -10.35
CA GLU A 65 22.27 8.47 -10.61
C GLU A 65 22.66 8.72 -12.07
N GLY A 66 22.00 9.69 -12.71
CA GLY A 66 22.17 9.99 -14.14
C GLY A 66 21.42 9.06 -15.10
N TYR A 67 20.87 7.94 -14.62
CA TYR A 67 20.20 6.95 -15.48
C TYR A 67 18.75 6.63 -15.04
N GLY A 68 18.42 6.76 -13.76
CA GLY A 68 17.09 6.48 -13.21
C GLY A 68 16.93 5.07 -12.64
N PHE A 69 15.70 4.55 -12.66
CA PHE A 69 15.34 3.27 -12.07
C PHE A 69 15.63 2.07 -12.98
N TYR A 70 16.29 1.04 -12.43
CA TYR A 70 16.58 -0.22 -13.11
C TYR A 70 16.11 -1.42 -12.29
N GLY A 71 15.30 -2.26 -12.90
CA GLY A 71 14.82 -3.51 -12.33
C GLY A 71 13.48 -3.93 -12.91
N GLY A 72 12.91 -5.01 -12.38
CA GLY A 72 11.63 -5.56 -12.83
C GLY A 72 10.40 -4.83 -12.28
N LEU A 73 10.57 -3.95 -11.28
CA LEU A 73 9.48 -3.14 -10.76
C LEU A 73 9.42 -1.79 -11.49
N THR A 74 8.50 -1.64 -12.43
CA THR A 74 8.33 -0.41 -13.24
C THR A 74 7.07 0.37 -12.89
N THR A 75 6.07 -0.29 -12.29
CA THR A 75 4.76 0.28 -11.93
C THR A 75 4.43 -0.06 -10.49
N LEU A 76 3.83 0.89 -9.78
CA LEU A 76 3.28 0.68 -8.45
C LEU A 76 1.75 0.45 -8.52
N ALA A 77 1.17 -0.11 -7.47
CA ALA A 77 -0.26 -0.42 -7.41
C ALA A 77 -0.81 -0.15 -6.01
N THR A 78 -2.13 -0.02 -5.92
CA THR A 78 -2.86 0.27 -4.67
C THR A 78 -3.21 -1.00 -3.89
N ASP A 79 -3.06 -2.17 -4.52
CA ASP A 79 -3.35 -3.50 -3.96
C ASP A 79 -2.12 -4.16 -3.32
N THR A 80 -1.02 -3.44 -3.21
CA THR A 80 0.24 -3.96 -2.68
C THR A 80 0.98 -2.96 -1.81
N MET A 81 1.86 -3.50 -0.97
CA MET A 81 2.77 -2.74 -0.14
C MET A 81 4.17 -2.74 -0.75
N TYR A 82 4.89 -1.64 -0.56
CA TYR A 82 6.27 -1.48 -1.00
C TYR A 82 7.20 -1.24 0.17
N ALA A 83 8.38 -1.85 0.11
CA ALA A 83 9.49 -1.51 0.97
C ALA A 83 10.47 -0.64 0.18
N MET A 84 10.64 0.60 0.62
CA MET A 84 11.56 1.58 0.03
C MET A 84 12.76 1.76 0.95
N LYS A 85 13.97 1.50 0.46
CA LYS A 85 15.20 1.80 1.19
C LYS A 85 15.85 3.03 0.60
N LEU A 86 16.03 4.06 1.42
CA LEU A 86 16.54 5.37 1.00
C LEU A 86 17.78 5.77 1.81
N ALA A 87 18.71 6.47 1.19
CA ALA A 87 19.81 7.12 1.88
C ALA A 87 19.37 8.43 2.55
N GLY A 88 18.44 9.17 1.92
CA GLY A 88 17.88 10.42 2.41
C GLY A 88 16.44 10.31 2.91
N SER A 89 15.95 11.39 3.52
CA SER A 89 14.52 11.61 3.78
C SER A 89 13.84 12.23 2.56
N GLY A 90 12.52 12.08 2.48
CA GLY A 90 11.73 12.72 1.42
C GLY A 90 10.23 12.68 1.71
N THR A 91 9.43 13.10 0.75
CA THR A 91 7.98 12.97 0.84
C THR A 91 7.44 12.60 -0.53
N VAL A 92 6.74 11.47 -0.62
CA VAL A 92 5.95 11.15 -1.80
C VAL A 92 4.65 11.94 -1.74
N LYS A 93 4.32 12.63 -2.82
CA LYS A 93 3.02 13.28 -3.02
C LYS A 93 2.37 12.78 -4.29
N ILE A 94 1.17 12.23 -4.16
CA ILE A 94 0.42 11.63 -5.27
C ILE A 94 -0.98 12.22 -5.27
N THR A 95 -1.43 12.71 -6.42
CA THR A 95 -2.83 13.09 -6.63
C THR A 95 -3.49 12.06 -7.53
N GLY A 96 -4.62 11.50 -7.08
CA GLY A 96 -5.32 10.46 -7.82
C GLY A 96 -6.76 10.27 -7.36
N ALA A 97 -7.46 9.33 -7.99
CA ALA A 97 -8.77 8.90 -7.51
C ALA A 97 -8.60 8.05 -6.23
N PRO A 98 -9.43 8.23 -5.19
CA PRO A 98 -9.41 7.34 -4.04
C PRO A 98 -9.60 5.87 -4.45
N VAL A 99 -8.90 4.95 -3.79
CA VAL A 99 -9.07 3.51 -4.05
C VAL A 99 -10.52 3.09 -3.86
N VAL A 100 -11.04 2.35 -4.85
CA VAL A 100 -12.41 1.83 -4.83
C VAL A 100 -12.47 0.54 -4.01
N LEU A 101 -13.44 0.45 -3.11
CA LEU A 101 -13.72 -0.74 -2.29
C LEU A 101 -15.04 -1.40 -2.75
N PRO A 102 -15.13 -2.76 -2.75
CA PRO A 102 -14.16 -3.69 -2.18
C PRO A 102 -12.89 -3.88 -3.03
N LEU A 103 -11.75 -4.02 -2.36
CA LEU A 103 -10.46 -4.31 -3.01
C LEU A 103 -10.04 -5.74 -2.68
N LYS A 104 -9.79 -6.53 -3.72
CA LYS A 104 -9.36 -7.93 -3.60
C LYS A 104 -7.84 -8.02 -3.71
N ILE A 105 -7.24 -8.84 -2.85
CA ILE A 105 -5.83 -9.19 -2.89
C ILE A 105 -5.66 -10.69 -2.66
N SER A 106 -4.53 -11.27 -3.07
CA SER A 106 -4.24 -12.68 -2.82
C SER A 106 -3.24 -12.85 -1.68
N TYR A 107 -3.54 -13.75 -0.76
CA TYR A 107 -2.62 -14.21 0.28
C TYR A 107 -2.11 -15.61 -0.05
N SER A 108 -0.83 -15.81 0.22
CA SER A 108 -0.14 -17.10 0.22
C SER A 108 0.18 -17.50 1.66
N ASN A 109 0.38 -18.81 1.88
CA ASN A 109 1.02 -19.29 3.10
C ASN A 109 2.38 -18.59 3.30
N GLY A 110 2.64 -18.13 4.53
CA GLY A 110 3.82 -17.36 4.87
C GLY A 110 3.58 -15.85 4.83
N TRP A 111 4.62 -15.09 4.52
CA TRP A 111 4.59 -13.63 4.58
C TRP A 111 3.95 -13.01 3.34
N ASN A 112 3.00 -12.10 3.55
CA ASN A 112 2.28 -11.34 2.53
C ASN A 112 2.49 -9.84 2.75
N TYR A 113 2.62 -9.08 1.67
CA TYR A 113 2.75 -7.62 1.70
C TYR A 113 1.35 -7.01 1.61
N VAL A 114 0.90 -6.33 2.67
CA VAL A 114 -0.49 -5.89 2.83
C VAL A 114 -0.56 -4.36 2.79
N PRO A 115 -1.35 -3.76 1.88
CA PRO A 115 -1.54 -2.32 1.81
C PRO A 115 -2.57 -1.82 2.84
N CYS A 116 -2.70 -0.50 2.96
CA CYS A 116 -3.86 0.17 3.55
C CYS A 116 -4.58 1.01 2.47
N PRO A 117 -5.72 0.55 1.93
CA PRO A 117 -6.45 1.27 0.87
C PRO A 117 -7.37 2.40 1.39
N TYR A 118 -7.49 2.54 2.71
CA TYR A 118 -8.40 3.50 3.34
C TYR A 118 -7.86 4.94 3.33
N GLN A 119 -8.78 5.91 3.42
CA GLN A 119 -8.46 7.34 3.57
C GLN A 119 -8.26 7.79 5.03
N SER A 120 -8.56 6.92 5.98
CA SER A 120 -8.37 7.13 7.42
C SER A 120 -7.95 5.83 8.08
N SER A 121 -7.34 5.93 9.26
CA SER A 121 -6.94 4.76 10.03
C SER A 121 -8.14 3.88 10.40
N LYS A 122 -7.94 2.56 10.35
CA LYS A 122 -8.96 1.57 10.69
C LYS A 122 -8.40 0.60 11.74
N PRO A 123 -9.16 0.29 12.82
CA PRO A 123 -8.80 -0.78 13.75
C PRO A 123 -8.53 -2.10 13.00
N LEU A 124 -7.63 -2.95 13.50
CA LEU A 124 -7.32 -4.22 12.82
C LEU A 124 -8.56 -5.09 12.59
N THR A 125 -9.52 -5.07 13.52
CA THR A 125 -10.77 -5.84 13.47
C THR A 125 -11.65 -5.49 12.28
N THR A 126 -11.59 -4.26 11.79
CA THR A 126 -12.43 -3.78 10.68
C THR A 126 -11.62 -3.37 9.44
N GLY A 127 -10.33 -3.10 9.61
CA GLY A 127 -9.44 -2.60 8.57
C GLY A 127 -8.71 -3.70 7.82
N LEU A 128 -8.47 -4.86 8.43
CA LEU A 128 -7.87 -5.98 7.70
C LEU A 128 -8.87 -6.61 6.73
N PRO A 129 -8.40 -7.12 5.58
CA PRO A 129 -9.30 -7.68 4.60
C PRO A 129 -10.00 -8.93 5.17
N ALA A 130 -11.25 -9.15 4.77
CA ALA A 130 -11.96 -10.38 5.09
C ALA A 130 -11.19 -11.58 4.52
N PHE A 131 -10.75 -12.45 5.42
CA PHE A 131 -9.91 -13.61 5.14
C PHE A 131 -10.07 -14.64 6.26
N ASN A 132 -9.82 -15.91 5.97
CA ASN A 132 -9.85 -16.97 6.97
C ASN A 132 -8.54 -16.98 7.79
N TYR A 133 -8.42 -16.04 8.72
CA TYR A 133 -7.26 -15.95 9.61
C TYR A 133 -7.13 -17.18 10.50
N GLY A 134 -5.94 -17.78 10.49
CA GLY A 134 -5.56 -18.92 11.32
C GLY A 134 -5.06 -18.47 12.69
N MET A 135 -5.22 -19.34 13.69
CA MET A 135 -4.65 -19.11 15.02
C MET A 135 -3.13 -18.90 14.90
N ARG A 136 -2.61 -17.84 15.54
CA ARG A 136 -1.22 -17.37 15.46
C ARG A 136 -0.79 -16.75 14.12
N ASP A 137 -1.72 -16.41 13.24
CA ASP A 137 -1.43 -15.48 12.16
C ASP A 137 -0.94 -14.15 12.75
N MET A 138 0.06 -13.55 12.13
CA MET A 138 0.75 -12.40 12.70
C MET A 138 0.85 -11.27 11.68
N ILE A 139 0.49 -10.06 12.10
CA ILE A 139 0.69 -8.84 11.31
C ILE A 139 1.76 -7.96 11.97
N LYS A 140 2.59 -7.32 11.14
CA LYS A 140 3.62 -6.36 11.55
C LYS A 140 3.54 -5.07 10.74
N SER A 141 3.71 -3.95 11.43
CA SER A 141 4.24 -2.72 10.84
C SER A 141 5.77 -2.69 11.04
N GLN A 142 6.41 -1.55 10.73
CA GLN A 142 7.83 -1.39 11.04
C GLN A 142 8.14 -1.30 12.54
N PHE A 143 7.14 -0.93 13.35
CA PHE A 143 7.34 -0.57 14.76
C PHE A 143 6.43 -1.33 15.73
N ALA A 144 5.45 -2.08 15.23
CA ALA A 144 4.46 -2.76 16.05
C ALA A 144 4.02 -4.09 15.41
N PHE A 145 3.39 -4.94 16.21
CA PHE A 145 2.89 -6.24 15.76
C PHE A 145 1.58 -6.61 16.45
N ALA A 146 0.83 -7.53 15.85
CA ALA A 146 -0.29 -8.22 16.49
C ALA A 146 -0.37 -9.68 16.03
N GLU A 147 -0.91 -10.54 16.88
CA GLU A 147 -1.15 -11.96 16.65
C GLU A 147 -2.65 -12.27 16.80
N TYR A 148 -3.17 -13.15 15.95
CA TYR A 148 -4.58 -13.53 15.95
C TYR A 148 -4.84 -14.76 16.85
N TYR A 149 -5.74 -14.62 17.83
CA TYR A 149 -6.10 -15.66 18.81
C TYR A 149 -7.45 -16.33 18.53
N GLY A 150 -7.90 -16.30 17.28
CA GLY A 150 -9.19 -16.89 16.86
C GLY A 150 -10.36 -15.93 17.00
N ALA A 151 -11.51 -16.30 16.42
CA ALA A 151 -12.66 -15.41 16.27
C ALA A 151 -13.25 -14.89 17.59
N ALA A 152 -13.08 -15.64 18.69
CA ALA A 152 -13.55 -15.24 20.01
C ALA A 152 -12.70 -14.13 20.67
N TYR A 153 -11.42 -14.01 20.31
CA TYR A 153 -10.46 -13.10 20.96
C TYR A 153 -9.92 -12.03 20.02
N GLY A 154 -9.82 -12.31 18.71
CA GLY A 154 -9.33 -11.38 17.71
C GLY A 154 -7.82 -11.16 17.73
N TRP A 155 -7.41 -9.95 17.34
CA TRP A 155 -6.01 -9.53 17.25
C TRP A 155 -5.50 -8.95 18.57
N TYR A 156 -4.31 -9.38 19.01
CA TYR A 156 -3.66 -8.90 20.22
C TYR A 156 -2.21 -8.49 19.96
N GLY A 157 -1.80 -7.32 20.47
CA GLY A 157 -0.43 -6.84 20.35
C GLY A 157 -0.32 -5.32 20.40
N THR A 158 0.83 -4.78 19.99
CA THR A 158 1.10 -3.34 19.96
C THR A 158 0.52 -2.65 18.73
N LEU A 159 0.27 -3.40 17.65
CA LEU A 159 -0.40 -2.88 16.45
C LEU A 159 -1.92 -2.98 16.63
N GLN A 160 -2.60 -1.84 16.69
CA GLN A 160 -4.05 -1.77 16.94
C GLN A 160 -4.86 -1.34 15.72
N SER A 161 -4.22 -0.69 14.75
CA SER A 161 -4.86 -0.18 13.53
C SER A 161 -3.92 -0.22 12.33
N ILE A 162 -4.50 -0.28 11.13
CA ILE A 162 -3.80 0.10 9.90
C ILE A 162 -4.10 1.56 9.58
N ALA A 163 -3.13 2.24 8.97
CA ALA A 163 -3.15 3.66 8.67
C ALA A 163 -2.78 3.94 7.19
N PRO A 164 -3.40 4.95 6.56
CA PRO A 164 -3.05 5.42 5.22
C PRO A 164 -1.54 5.68 5.05
N GLY A 165 -1.00 5.40 3.86
CA GLY A 165 0.42 5.59 3.57
C GLY A 165 1.36 4.56 4.17
N SER A 166 0.88 3.70 5.10
CA SER A 166 1.69 2.67 5.76
C SER A 166 1.44 1.30 5.15
N GLY A 167 2.52 0.52 5.05
CA GLY A 167 2.50 -0.87 4.61
C GLY A 167 2.71 -1.88 5.74
N TYR A 168 2.17 -3.08 5.59
CA TYR A 168 2.22 -4.13 6.59
C TYR A 168 2.73 -5.45 6.02
N LYS A 169 3.23 -6.32 6.89
CA LYS A 169 3.52 -7.71 6.56
C LYS A 169 2.62 -8.62 7.38
N LEU A 170 1.91 -9.52 6.72
CA LEU A 170 1.04 -10.49 7.36
C LEU A 170 1.56 -11.90 7.10
N LYS A 171 1.90 -12.62 8.17
CA LYS A 171 2.21 -14.04 8.13
C LYS A 171 0.91 -14.82 8.28
N SER A 172 0.50 -15.50 7.20
CA SER A 172 -0.72 -16.30 7.13
C SER A 172 -0.38 -17.79 7.11
N ALA A 173 -1.14 -18.60 7.85
CA ALA A 173 -1.12 -20.06 7.71
C ALA A 173 -1.91 -20.56 6.49
N SER A 174 -2.76 -19.71 5.89
CA SER A 174 -3.65 -20.06 4.78
C SER A 174 -3.31 -19.31 3.50
N THR A 175 -3.74 -19.88 2.37
CA THR A 175 -3.69 -19.26 1.03
C THR A 175 -5.13 -18.97 0.59
N GLY A 176 -5.37 -17.85 -0.08
CA GLY A 176 -6.70 -17.51 -0.61
C GLY A 176 -6.83 -16.05 -1.02
N GLU A 177 -8.03 -15.68 -1.48
CA GLU A 177 -8.39 -14.29 -1.75
C GLU A 177 -8.83 -13.61 -0.46
N ALA A 178 -8.34 -12.39 -0.22
CA ALA A 178 -8.71 -11.53 0.89
C ALA A 178 -9.36 -10.25 0.34
N THR A 179 -10.42 -9.75 1.00
CA THR A 179 -11.18 -8.59 0.49
C THR A 179 -11.25 -7.46 1.52
N PHE A 180 -10.67 -6.30 1.21
CA PHE A 180 -10.95 -5.08 1.96
C PHE A 180 -12.38 -4.62 1.69
N SER A 181 -13.13 -4.36 2.76
CA SER A 181 -14.51 -3.89 2.71
C SER A 181 -14.58 -2.38 2.96
N LYS A 182 -15.71 -1.76 2.58
CA LYS A 182 -15.99 -0.33 2.75
C LYS A 182 -15.89 0.13 4.21
#